data_AF-A0A6A3I2H2-F1
#
_entry.id   AF-A0A6A3I2H2-F1
#
_cell.length_a   1.000
_cell.length_b   1.000
_cell.length_c   1.000
_cell.angle_alpha   90.00
_cell.angle_beta   90.00
_cell.angle_gamma   90.00
#
_symmetry.space_group_name_H-M   'P 1'
#
loop_
_entity.id
_entity.type
_entity.pdbx_description
1 polymer ?
#
loop_
_entity_poly.entity_id
_entity_poly.type
_entity_poly.pdbx_seq_one_letter_code
_entity_poly.pdbx_strand_id
1 'polypeptide(L)'
;MNEAASNGHLEVVKWFQATRSVSCSTKAMDGAAGNGHLDMVKWLHENTTAGCTVRAMDVAARNGHLDMVKWLHENTTAGCTTNAMDTAAAKDHLEMCKWLHANRSEGCTVQAVEYSIGHLRLGSWLRSHYPEIQSSDNRLWLYPRNLFDALLFLEANYPKVFTPEFARGTRSDLSYEYSNGSDALVEAWLNEKYPGQPTQEKKFRLWTAL
;
A
#
# COMPACT_ATOMS: atom_id res chain seq x y z
N MET A 1 10.20 -27.04 -12.38
CA MET A 1 8.96 -26.48 -12.97
C MET A 1 8.50 -25.25 -12.20
N ASN A 2 8.13 -25.36 -10.92
CA ASN A 2 7.67 -24.21 -10.12
C ASN A 2 8.64 -23.02 -10.15
N GLU A 3 9.92 -23.24 -9.85
CA GLU A 3 10.93 -22.15 -9.90
C GLU A 3 11.08 -21.55 -11.29
N ALA A 4 11.05 -22.36 -12.35
CA ALA A 4 11.13 -21.87 -13.72
C ALA A 4 9.89 -21.03 -14.09
N ALA A 5 8.71 -21.43 -13.62
CA ALA A 5 7.47 -20.67 -13.77
C ALA A 5 7.52 -19.35 -13.01
N SER A 6 7.92 -19.37 -11.73
CA SER A 6 8.07 -18.19 -10.89
C SER A 6 9.04 -17.16 -11.45
N ASN A 7 10.07 -17.59 -12.20
CA ASN A 7 11.04 -16.70 -12.83
C ASN A 7 10.72 -16.40 -14.32
N GLY A 8 9.55 -16.82 -14.81
CA GLY A 8 9.10 -16.48 -16.17
C GLY A 8 9.82 -17.22 -17.30
N HIS A 9 10.54 -18.30 -17.01
CA HIS A 9 11.27 -19.09 -18.00
C HIS A 9 10.34 -20.00 -18.83
N LEU A 10 9.51 -19.39 -19.68
CA LEU A 10 8.43 -20.06 -20.42
C LEU A 10 8.91 -21.24 -21.27
N GLU A 11 10.01 -21.08 -21.99
CA GLU A 11 10.53 -22.15 -22.85
C GLU A 11 11.02 -23.36 -22.06
N VAL A 12 11.58 -23.14 -20.87
CA VAL A 12 11.99 -24.20 -19.96
C VAL A 12 10.76 -24.95 -19.41
N VAL A 13 9.68 -24.24 -19.10
CA VAL A 13 8.43 -24.84 -18.63
C VAL A 13 7.76 -25.67 -19.74
N LYS A 14 7.66 -25.13 -20.96
CA LYS A 14 7.18 -25.86 -22.15
C LYS A 14 7.99 -27.13 -22.39
N TRP A 15 9.32 -27.04 -22.29
CA TRP A 15 10.20 -28.19 -22.44
C TRP A 15 9.95 -29.27 -21.39
N PHE A 16 9.80 -28.88 -20.11
CA PHE A 16 9.50 -29.84 -19.04
C PHE A 16 8.16 -30.56 -19.25
N GLN A 17 7.13 -29.83 -19.71
CA GLN A 17 5.82 -30.42 -19.96
C GLN A 17 5.86 -31.40 -21.15
N ALA A 18 6.57 -31.06 -22.22
CA ALA A 18 6.71 -31.91 -23.40
C ALA A 18 7.55 -33.19 -23.14
N THR A 19 8.55 -33.14 -22.26
CA THR A 19 9.52 -34.24 -22.09
C THR A 19 9.29 -35.13 -20.88
N ARG A 20 8.66 -34.63 -19.81
CA ARG A 20 8.62 -35.33 -18.52
C ARG A 20 7.21 -35.53 -17.95
N SER A 21 6.17 -35.06 -18.65
CA SER A 21 4.76 -35.15 -18.23
C SER A 21 4.55 -34.76 -16.75
N VAL A 22 5.33 -33.79 -16.27
CA VAL A 22 5.27 -33.32 -14.87
C VAL A 22 4.00 -32.51 -14.70
N SER A 23 3.18 -32.88 -13.71
CA SER A 23 1.98 -32.12 -13.39
C SER A 23 2.35 -30.73 -12.87
N CYS A 24 1.70 -29.71 -13.42
CA CYS A 24 1.80 -28.36 -12.88
C CYS A 24 1.12 -28.31 -11.51
N SER A 25 1.71 -27.56 -10.58
CA SER A 25 1.13 -27.31 -9.27
C SER A 25 0.65 -25.86 -9.20
N THR A 26 -0.31 -25.58 -8.32
CA THR A 26 -0.79 -24.21 -8.07
C THR A 26 0.33 -23.24 -7.73
N LYS A 27 1.42 -23.72 -7.09
CA LYS A 27 2.61 -22.92 -6.77
C LYS A 27 3.30 -22.32 -8.01
N ALA A 28 3.23 -22.99 -9.16
CA ALA A 28 3.81 -22.47 -10.40
C ALA A 28 3.06 -21.22 -10.87
N MET A 29 1.73 -21.27 -10.87
CA MET A 29 0.88 -20.15 -11.27
C MET A 29 0.89 -19.03 -10.22
N ASP A 30 0.84 -19.38 -8.93
CA ASP A 30 0.94 -18.40 -7.83
C ASP A 30 2.25 -17.62 -7.87
N GLY A 31 3.38 -18.31 -8.11
CA GLY A 31 4.70 -17.70 -8.21
C GLY A 31 4.85 -16.82 -9.47
N ALA A 32 4.39 -17.32 -10.63
CA ALA A 32 4.40 -16.55 -11.87
C ALA A 32 3.53 -15.28 -11.76
N ALA A 33 2.34 -15.39 -11.14
CA ALA A 33 1.45 -14.27 -10.89
C ALA A 33 2.07 -13.24 -9.95
N GLY A 34 2.63 -13.71 -8.82
CA GLY A 34 3.28 -12.85 -7.84
C GLY A 34 4.46 -12.06 -8.40
N ASN A 35 5.19 -12.61 -9.37
CA ASN A 35 6.32 -11.95 -10.03
C ASN A 35 5.94 -11.23 -11.35
N GLY A 36 4.66 -11.18 -11.70
CA GLY A 36 4.17 -10.38 -12.84
C GLY A 36 4.39 -11.01 -14.22
N HIS A 37 4.66 -12.32 -14.29
CA HIS A 37 4.88 -13.02 -15.56
C HIS A 37 3.56 -13.40 -16.23
N LEU A 38 2.86 -12.41 -16.82
CA LEU A 38 1.51 -12.59 -17.38
C LEU A 38 1.45 -13.65 -18.49
N ASP A 39 2.43 -13.69 -19.39
CA ASP A 39 2.45 -14.68 -20.48
C ASP A 39 2.64 -16.10 -19.95
N MET A 40 3.43 -16.26 -18.88
CA MET A 40 3.56 -17.54 -18.19
C MET A 40 2.23 -17.96 -17.54
N VAL A 41 1.55 -17.03 -16.88
CA VAL A 41 0.26 -17.31 -16.22
C VAL A 41 -0.80 -17.70 -17.24
N LYS A 42 -0.92 -16.98 -18.35
CA LYS A 42 -1.83 -17.33 -19.46
C LYS A 42 -1.53 -18.72 -20.00
N TRP A 43 -0.25 -19.00 -20.27
CA TRP A 43 0.16 -20.31 -20.76
C TRP A 43 -0.14 -21.43 -19.76
N LEU A 44 0.17 -21.24 -18.48
CA LEU A 44 -0.14 -22.21 -17.43
C LEU A 44 -1.64 -22.42 -17.28
N HIS A 45 -2.46 -21.38 -17.43
CA HIS A 45 -3.91 -21.50 -17.38
C HIS A 45 -4.49 -22.33 -18.53
N GLU A 46 -4.00 -22.10 -19.75
CA GLU A 46 -4.48 -22.80 -20.94
C GLU A 46 -3.98 -24.25 -21.02
N ASN A 47 -2.79 -24.54 -20.48
CA ASN A 47 -2.09 -25.81 -20.67
C ASN A 47 -2.09 -26.69 -19.41
N THR A 48 -2.73 -26.27 -18.32
CA THR A 48 -2.72 -27.00 -17.05
C THR A 48 -4.06 -26.91 -16.32
N THR A 49 -4.38 -27.95 -15.55
CA THR A 49 -5.64 -28.00 -14.78
C THR A 49 -5.49 -27.60 -13.32
N ALA A 50 -4.27 -27.27 -12.88
CA ALA A 50 -4.00 -26.99 -11.46
C ALA A 50 -4.58 -25.65 -11.00
N GLY A 51 -4.65 -24.67 -11.90
CA GLY A 51 -5.10 -23.31 -11.59
C GLY A 51 -4.18 -22.59 -10.60
N CYS A 52 -4.74 -21.62 -9.88
CA CYS A 52 -4.05 -20.83 -8.86
C CYS A 52 -4.84 -20.82 -7.54
N THR A 53 -4.18 -20.38 -6.48
CA THR A 53 -4.83 -20.10 -5.19
C THR A 53 -5.03 -18.60 -5.00
N VAL A 54 -5.70 -18.20 -3.92
CA VAL A 54 -5.82 -16.78 -3.50
C VAL A 54 -4.46 -16.08 -3.42
N ARG A 55 -3.37 -16.83 -3.21
CA ARG A 55 -2.01 -16.28 -3.14
C ARG A 55 -1.57 -15.61 -4.44
N ALA A 56 -2.05 -16.07 -5.59
CA ALA A 56 -1.72 -15.45 -6.87
C ALA A 56 -2.13 -13.98 -6.90
N MET A 57 -3.39 -13.69 -6.53
CA MET A 57 -3.92 -12.32 -6.54
C MET A 57 -3.37 -11.49 -5.37
N ASP A 58 -3.26 -12.07 -4.16
CA ASP A 58 -2.70 -11.36 -3.00
C ASP A 58 -1.27 -10.88 -3.26
N VAL A 59 -0.41 -11.75 -3.80
CA VAL A 59 1.00 -11.40 -4.06
C VAL A 59 1.13 -10.47 -5.27
N ALA A 60 0.33 -10.67 -6.32
CA ALA A 60 0.30 -9.76 -7.47
C ALA A 60 -0.14 -8.35 -7.06
N ALA A 61 -1.14 -8.23 -6.18
CA ALA A 61 -1.60 -6.96 -5.64
C ALA A 61 -0.51 -6.27 -4.80
N ARG A 62 0.12 -7.02 -3.88
CA ARG A 62 1.26 -6.55 -3.08
C ARG A 62 2.39 -5.99 -3.94
N ASN A 63 2.69 -6.64 -5.06
CA ASN A 63 3.79 -6.27 -5.95
C ASN A 63 3.37 -5.26 -7.05
N GLY A 64 2.10 -4.83 -7.07
CA GLY A 64 1.63 -3.76 -7.94
C GLY A 64 1.33 -4.19 -9.38
N HIS A 65 1.19 -5.50 -9.62
CA HIS A 65 0.92 -6.04 -10.96
C HIS A 65 -0.58 -5.94 -11.30
N LEU A 66 -1.06 -4.72 -11.56
CA LEU A 66 -2.48 -4.45 -11.79
C LEU A 66 -3.08 -5.24 -12.96
N ASP A 67 -2.36 -5.34 -14.07
CA ASP A 67 -2.85 -6.10 -15.24
C ASP A 67 -2.94 -7.60 -14.95
N MET A 68 -2.03 -8.13 -14.11
CA MET A 68 -2.13 -9.51 -13.61
C MET A 68 -3.37 -9.70 -12.74
N VAL A 69 -3.64 -8.78 -11.81
CA VAL A 69 -4.81 -8.85 -10.92
C VAL A 69 -6.12 -8.81 -11.72
N LYS A 70 -6.23 -7.91 -12.70
CA LYS A 70 -7.37 -7.85 -13.63
C LYS A 70 -7.55 -9.18 -14.37
N TRP A 71 -6.47 -9.70 -14.95
CA TRP A 71 -6.52 -10.95 -15.68
C TRP A 71 -6.94 -12.12 -14.77
N LEU A 72 -6.38 -12.23 -13.56
CA LEU A 72 -6.74 -13.26 -12.58
C LEU A 72 -8.22 -13.15 -12.17
N HIS A 73 -8.74 -11.94 -12.03
CA HIS A 73 -10.14 -11.72 -11.69
C HIS A 73 -11.10 -12.17 -12.80
N GLU A 74 -10.76 -11.91 -14.06
CA GLU A 74 -11.58 -12.26 -15.21
C GLU A 74 -11.51 -13.75 -15.57
N ASN A 75 -10.36 -14.40 -15.31
CA ASN A 75 -10.07 -15.76 -15.84
C ASN A 75 -9.97 -16.84 -14.75
N THR A 76 -10.08 -16.49 -13.46
CA THR A 76 -9.96 -17.47 -12.36
C THR A 76 -11.05 -17.28 -11.31
N THR A 77 -11.40 -18.36 -10.61
CA THR A 77 -12.38 -18.33 -9.52
C THR A 77 -11.73 -18.27 -8.13
N ALA A 78 -10.40 -18.20 -8.06
CA ALA A 78 -9.67 -18.27 -6.80
C ALA A 78 -9.95 -17.06 -5.89
N GLY A 79 -10.14 -15.87 -6.48
CA GLY A 79 -10.34 -14.63 -5.74
C GLY A 79 -9.07 -14.15 -5.02
N CYS A 80 -9.26 -13.36 -3.95
CA CYS A 80 -8.20 -12.89 -3.08
C CYS A 80 -8.62 -12.95 -1.61
N THR A 81 -7.75 -12.49 -0.72
CA THR A 81 -8.08 -12.20 0.68
C THR A 81 -7.94 -10.71 0.95
N THR A 82 -8.25 -10.25 2.17
CA THR A 82 -7.99 -8.86 2.58
C THR A 82 -6.52 -8.47 2.44
N ASN A 83 -5.59 -9.44 2.46
CA ASN A 83 -4.16 -9.21 2.26
C ASN A 83 -3.87 -8.51 0.93
N ALA A 84 -4.66 -8.74 -0.12
CA ALA A 84 -4.47 -8.07 -1.40
C ALA A 84 -4.52 -6.54 -1.24
N MET A 85 -5.54 -6.03 -0.54
CA MET A 85 -5.68 -4.59 -0.33
C MET A 85 -4.76 -4.08 0.78
N ASP A 86 -4.62 -4.82 1.89
CA ASP A 86 -3.78 -4.43 3.03
C ASP A 86 -2.31 -4.27 2.62
N THR A 87 -1.78 -5.23 1.86
CA THR A 87 -0.36 -5.20 1.46
C THR A 87 -0.10 -4.34 0.23
N ALA A 88 -1.10 -4.13 -0.64
CA ALA A 88 -1.04 -3.09 -1.67
C ALA A 88 -1.00 -1.69 -1.04
N ALA A 89 -1.74 -1.49 0.06
CA ALA A 89 -1.73 -0.23 0.79
C ALA A 89 -0.36 0.08 1.42
N ALA A 90 0.31 -0.95 1.96
CA ALA A 90 1.68 -0.85 2.48
C ALA A 90 2.76 -0.46 1.45
N LYS A 91 2.41 -0.52 0.16
CA LYS A 91 3.30 -0.22 -0.97
C LYS A 91 2.86 0.99 -1.78
N ASP A 92 1.86 1.73 -1.30
CA ASP A 92 1.27 2.90 -1.98
C ASP A 92 0.67 2.58 -3.36
N HIS A 93 0.15 1.37 -3.55
CA HIS A 93 -0.49 0.99 -4.80
C HIS A 93 -1.93 1.51 -4.85
N LEU A 94 -2.11 2.84 -4.84
CA LEU A 94 -3.43 3.49 -4.79
C LEU A 94 -4.41 2.98 -5.86
N GLU A 95 -3.96 2.89 -7.11
CA GLU A 95 -4.82 2.42 -8.21
C GLU A 95 -5.20 0.94 -8.06
N MET A 96 -4.32 0.11 -7.46
CA MET A 96 -4.65 -1.26 -7.08
C MET A 96 -5.73 -1.29 -6.01
N CYS A 97 -5.60 -0.50 -4.93
CA CYS A 97 -6.59 -0.44 -3.85
C CYS A 97 -7.95 0.03 -4.36
N LYS A 98 -8.00 1.07 -5.21
CA LYS A 98 -9.22 1.53 -5.87
C LYS A 98 -9.86 0.43 -6.73
N TRP A 99 -9.05 -0.25 -7.52
CA TRP A 99 -9.53 -1.31 -8.38
C TRP A 99 -10.08 -2.49 -7.57
N LEU A 100 -9.37 -2.93 -6.52
CA LEU A 100 -9.82 -3.98 -5.62
C LEU A 100 -11.13 -3.59 -4.93
N HIS A 101 -11.25 -2.36 -4.43
CA HIS A 101 -12.50 -1.87 -3.82
C HIS A 101 -13.68 -1.89 -4.79
N ALA A 102 -13.47 -1.52 -6.05
CA ALA A 102 -14.54 -1.46 -7.04
C ALA A 102 -14.96 -2.83 -7.58
N ASN A 103 -14.09 -3.84 -7.56
CA ASN A 103 -14.30 -5.12 -8.25
C ASN A 103 -14.31 -6.35 -7.32
N ARG A 104 -13.95 -6.18 -6.04
CA ARG A 104 -13.85 -7.26 -5.04
C ARG A 104 -14.63 -6.90 -3.78
N SER A 105 -15.13 -7.93 -3.09
CA SER A 105 -15.95 -7.76 -1.88
C SER A 105 -15.18 -8.04 -0.59
N GLU A 106 -13.94 -8.53 -0.69
CA GLU A 106 -13.10 -8.87 0.47
C GLU A 106 -12.71 -7.65 1.31
N GLY A 107 -12.54 -6.48 0.67
CA GLY A 107 -12.19 -5.24 1.35
C GLY A 107 -10.78 -5.24 1.95
N CYS A 108 -10.60 -4.42 2.98
CA CYS A 108 -9.36 -4.30 3.74
C CYS A 108 -9.61 -4.45 5.24
N THR A 109 -8.54 -4.59 6.00
CA THR A 109 -8.57 -4.56 7.47
C THR A 109 -7.98 -3.25 8.00
N VAL A 110 -7.90 -3.13 9.34
CA VAL A 110 -7.18 -2.04 10.02
C VAL A 110 -5.72 -1.94 9.57
N GLN A 111 -5.13 -3.04 9.08
CA GLN A 111 -3.76 -3.05 8.57
C GLN A 111 -3.60 -2.17 7.34
N ALA A 112 -4.58 -2.08 6.42
CA ALA A 112 -4.46 -1.16 5.28
C ALA A 112 -4.33 0.29 5.74
N VAL A 113 -5.09 0.67 6.77
CA VAL A 113 -5.07 2.03 7.33
C VAL A 113 -3.73 2.27 8.04
N GLU A 114 -3.28 1.33 8.87
CA GLU A 114 -1.98 1.40 9.57
C GLU A 114 -0.77 1.35 8.63
N TYR A 115 -0.86 0.66 7.49
CA TYR A 115 0.22 0.60 6.52
C TYR A 115 0.20 1.76 5.52
N SER A 116 -0.92 2.47 5.40
CA SER A 116 -1.00 3.72 4.63
C SER A 116 -0.35 4.91 5.36
N ILE A 117 0.21 4.70 6.55
CA ILE A 117 0.94 5.73 7.30
C ILE A 117 2.12 6.24 6.46
N GLY A 118 2.05 7.52 6.07
CA GLY A 118 3.01 8.16 5.17
C GLY A 118 2.63 8.18 3.69
N HIS A 119 1.53 7.51 3.31
CA HIS A 119 0.95 7.49 1.97
C HIS A 119 -0.35 8.29 1.95
N LEU A 120 -0.24 9.61 2.02
CA LEU A 120 -1.34 10.57 2.30
C LEU A 120 -2.56 10.39 1.40
N ARG A 121 -2.35 10.22 0.09
CA ARG A 121 -3.42 10.08 -0.90
C ARG A 121 -4.20 8.79 -0.67
N LEU A 122 -3.49 7.70 -0.42
CA LEU A 122 -4.07 6.41 -0.12
C LEU A 122 -4.75 6.38 1.25
N GLY A 123 -4.10 6.88 2.31
CA GLY A 123 -4.69 6.94 3.64
C GLY A 123 -5.94 7.81 3.68
N SER A 124 -5.94 8.95 2.99
CA SER A 124 -7.15 9.80 2.84
C SER A 124 -8.26 9.07 2.09
N TRP A 125 -7.91 8.36 1.01
CA TRP A 125 -8.88 7.58 0.25
C TRP A 125 -9.49 6.43 1.08
N LEU A 126 -8.66 5.66 1.79
CA LEU A 126 -9.10 4.58 2.68
C LEU A 126 -10.03 5.11 3.77
N ARG A 127 -9.67 6.20 4.45
CA ARG A 127 -10.51 6.79 5.51
C ARG A 127 -11.87 7.31 4.98
N SER A 128 -11.89 7.78 3.74
CA SER A 128 -13.15 8.23 3.10
C SER A 128 -14.07 7.09 2.69
N HIS A 129 -13.53 5.90 2.38
CA HIS A 129 -14.31 4.77 1.87
C HIS A 129 -14.55 3.68 2.94
N TYR A 130 -13.79 3.70 4.03
CA TYR A 130 -13.85 2.77 5.15
C TYR A 130 -13.82 3.51 6.51
N PRO A 131 -14.77 4.44 6.78
CA PRO A 131 -14.80 5.23 8.02
C PRO A 131 -14.99 4.37 9.29
N GLU A 132 -15.52 3.16 9.14
CA GLU A 132 -15.72 2.18 10.21
C GLU A 132 -14.41 1.48 10.63
N ILE A 133 -13.40 1.45 9.77
CA ILE A 133 -12.10 0.86 10.08
C ILE A 133 -11.23 1.91 10.78
N GLN A 134 -11.26 1.89 12.10
CA GLN A 134 -10.46 2.77 12.95
C GLN A 134 -9.24 2.02 13.51
N SER A 135 -8.06 2.61 13.42
CA SER A 135 -6.88 2.10 14.14
C SER A 135 -6.94 2.56 15.59
N SER A 136 -6.54 1.69 16.52
CA SER A 136 -6.27 2.07 17.91
C SER A 136 -5.07 3.01 18.03
N ASP A 137 -4.21 3.03 17.01
CA ASP A 137 -3.07 3.91 16.94
C ASP A 137 -3.43 5.20 16.19
N ASN A 138 -3.81 6.25 16.93
CA ASN A 138 -4.04 7.60 16.39
C ASN A 138 -2.76 8.26 15.83
N ARG A 139 -1.64 7.52 15.79
CA ARG A 139 -0.35 7.94 15.23
C ARG A 139 -0.28 7.76 13.71
N LEU A 140 -1.40 7.75 13.00
CA LEU A 140 -1.47 7.61 11.54
C LEU A 140 -0.62 8.64 10.75
N TRP A 141 -0.11 9.65 11.44
CA TRP A 141 0.69 10.77 10.92
C TRP A 141 2.02 10.95 11.64
N LEU A 142 2.30 10.15 12.68
CA LEU A 142 3.56 10.18 13.41
C LEU A 142 4.54 9.27 12.67
N TYR A 143 5.56 9.92 12.13
CA TYR A 143 6.62 9.37 11.29
C TYR A 143 6.25 9.00 9.86
N PRO A 144 6.43 9.94 8.94
CA PRO A 144 6.73 9.59 7.57
C PRO A 144 8.09 10.16 7.15
N ARG A 145 8.80 9.40 6.33
CA ARG A 145 9.89 9.89 5.46
C ARG A 145 9.48 11.12 4.59
N ASN A 146 8.20 11.51 4.62
CA ASN A 146 7.52 12.52 3.81
C ASN A 146 6.71 13.52 4.69
N LEU A 147 7.17 13.86 5.90
CA LEU A 147 6.46 14.78 6.82
C LEU A 147 6.10 16.12 6.16
N PHE A 148 6.99 16.64 5.32
CA PHE A 148 6.74 17.87 4.58
C PHE A 148 5.60 17.75 3.57
N ASP A 149 5.51 16.64 2.84
CA ASP A 149 4.40 16.40 1.90
C ASP A 149 3.06 16.30 2.63
N ALA A 150 3.07 15.79 3.88
CA ALA A 150 1.89 15.73 4.74
C ALA A 150 1.39 17.13 5.09
N LEU A 151 2.30 18.03 5.44
CA LEU A 151 1.98 19.43 5.69
C LEU A 151 1.43 20.11 4.45
N LEU A 152 2.06 19.94 3.29
CA LEU A 152 1.58 20.54 2.04
C LEU A 152 0.18 20.03 1.66
N PHE A 153 -0.05 18.72 1.79
CA PHE A 153 -1.36 18.13 1.51
C PHE A 153 -2.43 18.66 2.47
N LEU A 154 -2.14 18.69 3.77
CA LEU A 154 -3.06 19.22 4.76
C LEU A 154 -3.31 20.72 4.52
N GLU A 155 -2.30 21.50 4.16
CA GLU A 155 -2.45 22.94 3.88
C GLU A 155 -3.42 23.16 2.72
N ALA A 156 -3.27 22.36 1.66
CA ALA A 156 -4.10 22.44 0.47
C ALA A 156 -5.55 22.01 0.71
N ASN A 157 -5.80 21.03 1.59
CA ASN A 157 -7.13 20.40 1.73
C ASN A 157 -7.86 20.78 3.03
N TYR A 158 -7.13 21.17 4.07
CA TYR A 158 -7.63 21.50 5.40
C TYR A 158 -6.96 22.76 5.96
N PRO A 159 -7.02 23.91 5.26
CA PRO A 159 -6.27 25.11 5.64
C PRO A 159 -6.61 25.63 7.05
N LYS A 160 -7.81 25.31 7.57
CA LYS A 160 -8.25 25.69 8.92
C LYS A 160 -7.41 25.05 10.04
N VAL A 161 -6.71 23.96 9.76
CA VAL A 161 -5.84 23.27 10.73
C VAL A 161 -4.55 24.08 10.99
N PHE A 162 -4.15 24.95 10.05
CA PHE A 162 -2.87 25.66 10.11
C PHE A 162 -2.95 26.98 10.84
N THR A 163 -2.99 26.90 12.17
CA THR A 163 -2.97 28.04 13.09
C THR A 163 -1.58 28.27 13.70
N PRO A 164 -1.31 29.43 14.31
CA PRO A 164 -0.09 29.63 15.11
C PRO A 164 0.09 28.58 16.22
N GLU A 165 -1.01 28.07 16.79
CA GLU A 165 -1.00 27.00 17.79
C GLU A 165 -0.52 25.67 17.19
N PHE A 166 -1.00 25.33 15.99
CA PHE A 166 -0.51 24.18 15.22
C PHE A 166 1.00 24.27 15.02
N ALA A 167 1.48 25.41 14.50
CA ALA A 167 2.89 25.63 14.22
C ALA A 167 3.79 25.55 15.47
N ARG A 168 3.30 26.00 16.63
CA ARG A 168 4.02 25.86 17.91
C ARG A 168 4.09 24.41 18.38
N GLY A 169 2.99 23.65 18.24
CA GLY A 169 2.94 22.23 18.56
C GLY A 169 3.92 21.42 17.73
N THR A 170 3.89 21.58 16.41
CA THR A 170 4.80 20.88 15.48
C THR A 170 6.28 21.14 15.81
N ARG A 171 6.66 22.39 16.14
CA ARG A 171 8.05 22.69 16.58
C ARG A 171 8.45 21.99 17.88
N SER A 172 7.53 21.89 18.84
CA SER A 172 7.81 21.19 20.10
C SER A 172 8.07 19.70 19.86
N ASP A 173 7.35 19.09 18.93
CA ASP A 173 7.52 17.68 18.58
C ASP A 173 8.85 17.44 17.84
N LEU A 174 9.21 18.32 16.89
CA LEU A 174 10.49 18.26 16.15
C LEU A 174 11.72 18.40 17.06
N SER A 175 11.65 19.23 18.11
CA SER A 175 12.80 19.51 19.00
C SER A 175 13.23 18.33 19.88
N TYR A 176 12.41 17.27 19.95
CA TYR A 176 12.60 16.17 20.91
C TYR A 176 13.15 14.88 20.27
N GLU A 177 13.30 14.82 18.94
CA GLU A 177 13.61 13.59 18.21
C GLU A 177 14.88 13.70 17.34
N TYR A 178 15.49 12.55 17.01
CA TYR A 178 16.69 12.47 16.17
C TYR A 178 16.37 12.93 14.74
N SER A 179 16.93 14.07 14.36
CA SER A 179 16.68 14.74 13.08
C SER A 179 16.88 13.81 11.88
N ASN A 180 15.86 13.67 11.06
CA ASN A 180 16.02 13.20 9.68
C ASN A 180 15.87 14.38 8.71
N GLY A 181 16.28 14.21 7.44
CA GLY A 181 16.30 15.32 6.46
C GLY A 181 14.94 15.99 6.18
N SER A 182 13.82 15.35 6.52
CA SER A 182 12.48 15.93 6.33
C SER A 182 12.16 17.02 7.36
N ASP A 183 12.77 16.95 8.55
CA ASP A 183 12.54 17.91 9.65
C ASP A 183 13.02 19.32 9.28
N ALA A 184 14.14 19.41 8.53
CA ALA A 184 14.70 20.70 8.09
C ALA A 184 13.77 21.46 7.12
N LEU A 185 13.08 20.75 6.22
CA LEU A 185 12.11 21.35 5.29
C LEU A 185 10.88 21.85 6.04
N VAL A 186 10.43 21.08 7.04
CA VAL A 186 9.31 21.45 7.90
C VAL A 186 9.66 22.68 8.73
N GLU A 187 10.84 22.72 9.36
CA GLU A 187 11.31 23.88 10.11
C GLU A 187 11.41 25.13 9.23
N ALA A 188 11.99 25.01 8.02
CA ALA A 188 12.09 26.12 7.08
C ALA A 188 10.71 26.68 6.71
N TRP A 189 9.76 25.82 6.36
CA TRP A 189 8.39 26.20 6.02
C TRP A 189 7.64 26.83 7.20
N LEU A 190 7.79 26.27 8.41
CA LEU A 190 7.20 26.84 9.63
C LEU A 190 7.77 28.24 9.92
N ASN A 191 9.07 28.46 9.71
CA ASN A 191 9.72 29.75 9.94
C ASN A 191 9.29 30.80 8.91
N GLU A 192 9.03 30.40 7.68
CA GLU A 192 8.51 31.29 6.63
C GLU A 192 7.05 31.70 6.90
N LYS A 193 6.15 30.72 7.13
CA LYS A 193 4.71 30.99 7.20
C LYS A 193 4.17 31.31 8.58
N TYR A 194 4.83 30.82 9.64
CA TYR A 194 4.36 30.92 11.03
C TYR A 194 5.50 31.28 11.98
N PRO A 195 6.05 32.50 11.93
CA PRO A 195 7.19 32.90 12.76
C PRO A 195 6.87 32.81 14.25
N GLY A 196 7.76 32.20 15.05
CA GLY A 196 7.58 32.02 16.50
C GLY A 196 8.44 30.90 17.09
N GLN A 197 8.53 30.83 18.42
CA GLN A 197 9.34 29.83 19.14
C GLN A 197 8.51 28.66 19.70
N PRO A 198 9.11 27.47 19.93
CA PRO A 198 8.44 26.34 20.57
C PRO A 198 8.04 26.69 22.02
N THR A 199 7.00 26.03 22.54
CA THR A 199 6.56 26.19 23.95
C THR A 199 7.01 25.00 24.80
N GLN A 200 7.43 25.23 26.06
CA GLN A 200 7.81 24.15 26.99
C GLN A 200 6.62 23.31 27.51
N GLU A 201 5.38 23.79 27.37
CA GLU A 201 4.20 23.05 27.82
C GLU A 201 3.65 22.12 26.73
N LYS A 202 3.72 20.79 26.97
CA LYS A 202 3.05 19.74 26.16
C LYS A 202 1.53 19.74 26.37
N LYS A 203 0.84 20.85 26.07
CA LYS A 203 -0.63 20.90 26.22
C LYS A 203 -1.42 20.48 24.98
N PHE A 204 -0.77 20.30 23.83
CA PHE A 204 -1.47 20.02 22.58
C PHE A 204 -1.13 18.64 22.01
N ARG A 205 -2.10 17.72 22.10
CA ARG A 205 -2.23 16.64 21.13
C ARG A 205 -3.22 17.13 20.08
N LEU A 206 -2.73 17.79 19.04
CA LEU A 206 -3.53 18.44 17.97
C LEU A 206 -4.54 17.51 17.28
N TRP A 207 -4.42 16.19 17.46
CA TRP A 207 -4.92 15.21 16.50
C TRP A 207 -5.92 14.20 17.08
N THR A 208 -6.45 14.43 18.28
CA THR A 208 -7.54 13.60 18.83
C THR A 208 -8.93 14.01 18.34
N ALA A 209 -9.05 15.11 17.58
CA ALA A 209 -10.34 15.73 17.24
C ALA A 209 -10.61 15.88 15.72
N LEU A 210 -9.77 15.30 14.84
CA LEU A 210 -9.97 15.23 13.38
C LEU A 210 -10.25 13.79 12.94
#